data_AF-A0AA38YZ89-F1
#
_entry.id   AF-A0AA38YZ89-F1
#
_cell.length_a   1.000
_cell.length_b   1.000
_cell.length_c   1.000
_cell.angle_alpha   90.00
_cell.angle_beta   90.00
_cell.angle_gamma   90.00
#
_symmetry.space_group_name_H-M   'P 1'
#
loop_
_entity.id
_entity.type
_entity.pdbx_description
1 polymer ?
#
loop_
_entity_poly.entity_id
_entity_poly.type
_entity_poly.pdbx_seq_one_letter_code
_entity_poly.pdbx_strand_id
1 'polypeptide(L)'
;MRVVVVLALLFWGISHEVEGGRATSISKEEDLELERELRRLNKPAIKSFQTEYGDIFDCVDINKQPALDHPLLENHRVQKKPSVFPKGLGPKTSGKTQSSKIGLPDGGCPEGTVPIKRITKRDLIWMKSLKRNTTKFHPMDGNTLGYHVGHLFHQNP
;
A
#
# COMPACT_ATOMS: atom_id res chain seq x y z
N MET A 1 -29.69 51.19 -21.96
CA MET A 1 -28.28 51.02 -21.53
C MET A 1 -28.14 50.83 -20.02
N ARG A 2 -28.73 51.69 -19.17
CA ARG A 2 -28.61 51.58 -17.70
C ARG A 2 -29.11 50.24 -17.11
N VAL A 3 -30.21 49.71 -17.62
CA VAL A 3 -30.78 48.42 -17.14
C VAL A 3 -29.91 47.22 -17.51
N VAL A 4 -29.28 47.24 -18.69
CA VAL A 4 -28.41 46.15 -19.17
C VAL A 4 -27.12 46.08 -18.36
N VAL A 5 -26.57 47.23 -17.96
CA VAL A 5 -25.37 47.31 -17.11
C VAL A 5 -25.66 46.78 -15.70
N VAL A 6 -26.83 47.09 -15.13
CA VAL A 6 -27.23 46.58 -13.81
C VAL A 6 -27.38 45.05 -13.84
N LEU A 7 -28.00 44.49 -14.89
CA LEU A 7 -28.13 43.04 -15.04
C LEU A 7 -26.76 42.36 -15.20
N ALA A 8 -25.85 42.92 -16.00
CA ALA A 8 -24.50 42.38 -16.19
C ALA A 8 -23.68 42.34 -14.88
N LEU A 9 -23.80 43.37 -14.03
CA LEU A 9 -23.14 43.41 -12.73
C LEU A 9 -23.72 42.39 -11.74
N LEU A 10 -25.04 42.13 -11.80
CA LEU A 10 -25.67 41.08 -11.00
C LEU A 10 -25.22 39.68 -11.46
N PHE A 11 -25.11 39.43 -12.77
CA PHE A 11 -24.58 38.16 -13.28
C PHE A 11 -23.09 37.96 -12.96
N TRP A 12 -22.29 39.03 -12.95
CA TRP A 12 -20.90 38.95 -12.47
C TRP A 12 -20.80 38.71 -10.96
N GLY A 13 -21.69 39.32 -10.17
CA GLY A 13 -21.72 39.15 -8.71
C GLY A 13 -22.20 37.77 -8.23
N ILE A 14 -22.97 37.04 -9.04
CA ILE A 14 -23.43 35.68 -8.71
C ILE A 14 -22.42 34.60 -9.19
N SER A 15 -21.53 34.93 -10.11
CA SER A 15 -20.58 33.95 -10.68
C SER A 15 -19.31 33.73 -9.86
N HIS A 16 -19.16 34.40 -8.71
CA HIS A 16 -17.99 34.22 -7.85
C HIS A 16 -18.40 33.53 -6.55
N GLU A 17 -18.53 32.21 -6.60
CA GLU A 17 -18.16 31.25 -5.54
C GLU A 17 -18.83 29.90 -5.81
N VAL A 18 -18.10 28.95 -6.38
CA VAL A 18 -17.99 27.57 -5.88
C VAL A 18 -16.65 27.00 -6.37
N GLU A 19 -15.53 27.33 -5.73
CA GLU A 19 -14.39 26.39 -5.69
C GLU A 19 -14.64 25.42 -4.53
N GLY A 20 -15.77 24.72 -4.62
CA GLY A 20 -16.24 23.71 -3.69
C GLY A 20 -15.54 22.40 -3.96
N GLY A 21 -14.23 22.37 -3.76
CA GLY A 21 -13.41 21.17 -3.82
C GLY A 21 -12.43 21.20 -2.68
N ARG A 22 -12.77 20.57 -1.56
CA ARG A 22 -11.79 20.26 -0.49
C ARG A 22 -10.86 19.15 -1.00
N ALA A 23 -10.13 19.41 -2.08
CA ALA A 23 -8.84 18.82 -2.28
C ALA A 23 -8.03 19.27 -1.07
N THR A 24 -7.52 18.35 -0.27
CA THR A 24 -6.36 18.66 0.57
C THR A 24 -5.31 19.22 -0.39
N SER A 25 -5.17 20.55 -0.48
CA SER A 25 -4.18 21.19 -1.33
C SER A 25 -2.83 20.98 -0.67
N ILE A 26 -2.30 19.77 -0.87
CA ILE A 26 -0.95 19.42 -0.52
C ILE A 26 -0.05 20.42 -1.25
N SER A 27 0.93 20.98 -0.55
CA SER A 27 1.85 21.91 -1.18
C SER A 27 2.65 21.19 -2.29
N LYS A 28 3.16 21.94 -3.27
CA LYS A 28 3.98 21.34 -4.35
C LYS A 28 5.20 20.59 -3.81
N GLU A 29 5.79 21.08 -2.72
CA GLU A 29 6.96 20.43 -2.10
C GLU A 29 6.58 19.09 -1.44
N GLU A 30 5.49 19.07 -0.69
CA GLU A 30 5.00 17.82 -0.08
C GLU A 30 4.59 16.78 -1.13
N ASP A 31 4.00 17.20 -2.26
CA ASP A 31 3.66 16.28 -3.34
C ASP A 31 4.92 15.67 -3.98
N LEU A 32 5.97 16.48 -4.20
CA LEU A 32 7.27 16.00 -4.67
C LEU A 32 7.93 15.03 -3.67
N GLU A 33 7.80 15.31 -2.37
CA GLU A 33 8.30 14.40 -1.32
C GLU A 33 7.55 13.07 -1.34
N LEU A 34 6.22 13.10 -1.45
CA LEU A 34 5.39 11.90 -1.58
C LEU A 34 5.75 11.09 -2.83
N GLU A 35 6.04 11.73 -3.95
CA GLU A 35 6.48 11.04 -5.17
C GLU A 35 7.84 10.36 -5.00
N ARG A 36 8.81 11.03 -4.37
CA ARG A 36 10.11 10.43 -4.05
C ARG A 36 9.94 9.21 -3.14
N GLU A 37 9.09 9.32 -2.12
CA GLU A 37 8.81 8.24 -1.19
C GLU A 37 8.12 7.05 -1.88
N LEU A 38 7.15 7.31 -2.75
CA LEU A 38 6.51 6.27 -3.56
C LEU A 38 7.50 5.54 -4.47
N ARG A 39 8.41 6.26 -5.12
CA ARG A 39 9.45 5.64 -5.97
C ARG A 39 10.40 4.77 -5.18
N ARG A 40 10.67 5.10 -3.90
CA ARG A 40 11.52 4.28 -3.03
C ARG A 40 10.80 2.99 -2.60
N LEU A 41 9.52 3.11 -2.24
CA LEU A 41 8.72 2.00 -1.71
C LEU A 41 8.25 1.03 -2.81
N ASN A 42 7.84 1.54 -3.96
CA ASN A 42 7.39 0.74 -5.09
C ASN A 42 8.59 0.34 -5.96
N LYS A 43 9.01 -0.92 -5.83
CA LYS A 43 10.12 -1.49 -6.60
C LYS A 43 9.69 -1.75 -8.05
N PRO A 44 10.65 -1.81 -9.00
CA PRO A 44 10.36 -2.18 -10.38
C PRO A 44 9.63 -3.53 -10.45
N ALA A 45 8.48 -3.54 -11.11
CA ALA A 45 7.64 -4.72 -11.26
C ALA A 45 8.05 -5.54 -12.48
N ILE A 46 8.13 -6.86 -12.33
CA ILE A 46 8.33 -7.81 -13.44
C ILE A 46 7.01 -8.07 -14.16
N LYS A 47 5.93 -8.17 -13.38
CA LYS A 47 4.55 -8.33 -13.84
C LYS A 47 3.65 -7.56 -12.88
N SER A 48 2.59 -6.97 -13.39
CA SER A 48 1.55 -6.34 -12.56
C SER A 48 0.20 -6.92 -12.95
N PHE A 49 -0.71 -7.00 -11.98
CA PHE A 49 -2.11 -7.33 -12.23
C PHE A 49 -3.00 -6.56 -11.26
N GLN A 50 -4.24 -6.32 -11.67
CA GLN A 50 -5.23 -5.62 -10.88
C GLN A 50 -6.29 -6.62 -10.39
N THR A 51 -6.71 -6.49 -9.14
CA THR A 51 -7.83 -7.27 -8.58
C THR A 51 -9.17 -6.67 -9.00
N GLU A 52 -10.26 -7.41 -8.80
CA GLU A 52 -11.62 -6.92 -9.01
C GLU A 52 -11.96 -5.65 -8.19
N TYR A 53 -11.27 -5.46 -7.06
CA TYR A 53 -11.43 -4.30 -6.18
C TYR A 53 -10.58 -3.08 -6.59
N GLY A 54 -9.83 -3.17 -7.70
CA GLY A 54 -8.97 -2.10 -8.21
C GLY A 54 -7.58 -2.03 -7.58
N ASP A 55 -7.25 -2.93 -6.65
CA ASP A 55 -5.91 -3.01 -6.07
C ASP A 55 -4.91 -3.55 -7.10
N ILE A 56 -3.76 -2.87 -7.23
CA ILE A 56 -2.69 -3.29 -8.12
C ILE A 56 -1.64 -4.04 -7.30
N PHE A 57 -1.27 -5.22 -7.76
CA PHE A 57 -0.18 -6.00 -7.22
C PHE A 57 0.95 -6.12 -8.24
N ASP A 58 2.16 -5.90 -7.75
CA ASP A 58 3.41 -5.98 -8.50
C ASP A 58 4.18 -7.23 -8.08
N CYS A 59 4.58 -8.03 -9.05
CA CYS A 59 5.52 -9.12 -8.85
C CYS A 59 6.94 -8.55 -8.81
N VAL A 60 7.57 -8.66 -7.66
CA VAL A 60 8.93 -8.17 -7.41
C VAL A 60 9.83 -9.36 -7.10
N ASP A 61 11.09 -9.30 -7.51
CA ASP A 61 12.10 -10.30 -7.13
C ASP A 61 12.13 -10.50 -5.61
N ILE A 62 12.11 -11.75 -5.16
CA ILE A 62 12.05 -12.10 -3.74
C ILE A 62 13.18 -11.49 -2.90
N ASN A 63 14.35 -11.25 -3.51
CA ASN A 63 15.52 -10.67 -2.84
C ASN A 63 15.55 -9.14 -2.94
N LYS A 64 14.63 -8.53 -3.70
CA LYS A 64 14.55 -7.07 -3.91
C LYS A 64 13.29 -6.46 -3.31
N GLN A 65 12.60 -7.21 -2.45
CA GLN A 65 11.42 -6.72 -1.75
C GLN A 65 11.78 -5.49 -0.88
N PRO A 66 10.89 -4.48 -0.76
CA PRO A 66 11.16 -3.26 0.01
C PRO A 66 11.56 -3.51 1.46
N ALA A 67 11.05 -4.59 2.08
CA ALA A 67 11.38 -4.94 3.47
C ALA A 67 12.87 -5.23 3.68
N LEU A 68 13.59 -5.68 2.64
CA LEU A 68 15.03 -5.98 2.71
C LEU A 68 15.92 -4.74 2.53
N ASP A 69 15.36 -3.55 2.24
CA ASP A 69 16.12 -2.30 2.20
C ASP A 69 16.57 -1.83 3.59
N HIS A 70 16.09 -2.49 4.65
CA HIS A 70 16.47 -2.15 6.01
C HIS A 70 17.95 -2.50 6.26
N PRO A 71 18.79 -1.59 6.80
CA PRO A 71 20.22 -1.84 7.00
C PRO A 71 20.53 -3.11 7.83
N LEU A 72 19.69 -3.43 8.82
CA LEU A 72 19.84 -4.66 9.62
C LEU A 72 19.59 -5.96 8.84
N LEU A 73 19.00 -5.87 7.64
CA LEU A 73 18.74 -6.98 6.73
C LEU A 73 19.66 -6.93 5.51
N GLU A 74 20.72 -6.11 5.56
CA GLU A 74 21.75 -6.11 4.53
C GLU A 74 22.37 -7.52 4.43
N ASN A 75 22.46 -8.05 3.21
CA ASN A 75 22.91 -9.41 2.92
C ASN A 75 22.04 -10.53 3.54
N HIS A 76 20.82 -10.22 3.99
CA HIS A 76 19.90 -11.22 4.46
C HIS A 76 19.54 -12.19 3.33
N ARG A 77 19.80 -13.48 3.54
CA ARG A 77 19.43 -14.53 2.59
C ARG A 77 18.03 -15.03 2.90
N VAL A 78 17.08 -14.72 2.02
CA VAL A 78 15.69 -15.17 2.15
C VAL A 78 15.64 -16.70 2.19
N GLN A 79 15.03 -17.23 3.25
CA GLN A 79 14.83 -18.67 3.40
C GLN A 79 13.72 -19.13 2.46
N LYS A 80 14.03 -20.12 1.62
CA LYS A 80 13.07 -20.73 0.69
C LYS A 80 12.64 -22.09 1.22
N LYS A 81 11.49 -22.57 0.73
CA LYS A 81 11.03 -23.94 1.01
C LYS A 81 12.15 -24.92 0.63
N PRO A 82 12.55 -25.83 1.52
CA PRO A 82 13.61 -26.79 1.22
C PRO A 82 13.15 -27.76 0.12
N SER A 83 14.08 -28.15 -0.74
CA SER A 83 13.84 -29.15 -1.79
C SER A 83 13.72 -30.56 -1.23
N VAL A 84 14.36 -30.83 -0.08
CA VAL A 84 14.34 -32.11 0.62
C VAL A 84 14.06 -31.86 2.09
N PHE A 85 13.05 -32.55 2.63
CA PHE A 85 12.81 -32.57 4.06
C PHE A 85 13.65 -33.68 4.70
N PRO A 86 14.33 -33.42 5.84
CA PRO A 86 14.97 -34.49 6.60
C PRO A 86 13.96 -35.58 6.99
N LYS A 87 14.41 -36.84 7.05
CA LYS A 87 13.55 -37.99 7.41
C LYS A 87 12.82 -37.71 8.74
N GLY A 88 11.48 -37.83 8.72
CA GLY A 88 10.63 -37.58 9.89
C GLY A 88 10.16 -36.13 10.09
N LEU A 89 10.71 -35.17 9.33
CA LEU A 89 10.32 -33.74 9.35
C LEU A 89 9.56 -33.31 8.08
N GLY A 90 9.25 -34.25 7.19
CA GLY A 90 8.42 -33.99 6.02
C GLY A 90 6.95 -33.73 6.40
N PRO A 91 6.20 -32.99 5.56
CA PRO A 91 4.76 -32.82 5.76
C PRO A 91 4.06 -34.19 5.85
N LYS A 92 3.34 -34.44 6.95
CA LYS A 92 2.68 -35.73 7.25
C LYS A 92 1.50 -36.06 6.35
N THR A 93 1.17 -35.18 5.41
CA THR A 93 0.15 -35.40 4.40
C THR A 93 0.71 -34.96 3.04
N SER A 94 0.68 -35.86 2.07
CA SER A 94 0.75 -35.55 0.64
C SER A 94 -0.55 -34.87 0.17
N GLY A 95 -1.15 -34.03 1.02
CA GLY A 95 -2.14 -33.10 0.56
C GLY A 95 -1.41 -32.18 -0.40
N LYS A 96 -1.84 -32.13 -1.67
CA LYS A 96 -1.63 -30.96 -2.52
C LYS A 96 -1.85 -29.78 -1.58
N THR A 97 -0.77 -29.12 -1.14
CA THR A 97 -0.92 -27.78 -0.62
C THR A 97 -1.40 -27.08 -1.87
N GLN A 98 -2.72 -26.94 -2.02
CA GLN A 98 -3.25 -25.78 -2.70
C GLN A 98 -2.48 -24.68 -1.98
N SER A 99 -1.37 -24.22 -2.60
CA SER A 99 -0.91 -22.85 -2.41
C SER A 99 -2.22 -22.12 -2.38
N SER A 100 -2.56 -21.59 -1.20
CA SER A 100 -3.73 -20.76 -1.05
C SER A 100 -3.58 -19.83 -2.22
N LYS A 101 -4.39 -20.07 -3.26
CA LYS A 101 -4.43 -19.20 -4.40
C LYS A 101 -5.12 -18.03 -3.75
N ILE A 102 -4.33 -17.18 -3.06
CA ILE A 102 -4.59 -15.77 -2.96
C ILE A 102 -5.09 -15.49 -4.37
N GLY A 103 -6.36 -15.10 -4.49
CA GLY A 103 -7.14 -15.11 -5.73
C GLY A 103 -6.56 -14.15 -6.75
N LEU A 104 -5.31 -14.41 -7.14
CA LEU A 104 -4.44 -13.62 -7.96
C LEU A 104 -4.74 -14.11 -9.37
N PRO A 105 -5.17 -13.22 -10.26
CA PRO A 105 -5.42 -13.58 -11.64
C PRO A 105 -4.19 -14.24 -12.28
N ASP A 106 -4.44 -15.15 -13.22
CA ASP A 106 -3.43 -15.83 -14.06
C ASP A 106 -2.35 -16.62 -13.30
N GLY A 107 -2.70 -17.23 -12.17
CA GLY A 107 -1.76 -18.05 -11.40
C GLY A 107 -0.75 -17.25 -10.58
N GLY A 108 -0.94 -15.93 -10.50
CA GLY A 108 -0.15 -15.02 -9.67
C GLY A 108 1.21 -14.64 -10.27
N CYS A 109 2.22 -14.65 -9.41
CA CYS A 109 3.57 -14.19 -9.73
C CYS A 109 4.47 -15.36 -10.18
N PRO A 110 5.38 -15.14 -11.14
CA PRO A 110 6.32 -16.16 -11.60
C PRO A 110 7.24 -16.63 -10.46
N GLU A 111 7.80 -17.82 -10.60
CA GLU A 111 8.72 -18.38 -9.60
C GLU A 111 9.90 -17.44 -9.34
N GLY A 112 10.31 -17.32 -8.08
CA GLY A 112 11.37 -16.39 -7.65
C GLY A 112 10.89 -14.96 -7.41
N THR A 113 9.60 -14.69 -7.59
CA THR A 113 8.99 -13.38 -7.31
C THR A 113 7.87 -13.48 -6.29
N VAL A 114 7.56 -12.35 -5.65
CA VAL A 114 6.50 -12.23 -4.65
C VAL A 114 5.52 -11.14 -5.06
N PRO A 115 4.19 -11.36 -4.88
CA PRO A 115 3.20 -10.31 -5.10
C PRO A 115 3.28 -9.27 -3.98
N ILE A 116 3.41 -8.00 -4.33
CA ILE A 116 3.42 -6.86 -3.40
C ILE A 116 2.34 -5.88 -3.83
N LYS A 117 1.43 -5.51 -2.93
CA LYS A 117 0.44 -4.47 -3.21
C LYS A 117 1.15 -3.14 -3.46
N ARG A 118 0.88 -2.51 -4.60
CA ARG A 118 1.43 -1.20 -4.96
C ARG A 118 0.89 -0.14 -4.01
N ILE A 119 1.78 0.66 -3.45
CA ILE A 119 1.43 1.77 -2.57
C ILE A 119 1.05 2.98 -3.44
N THR A 120 -0.07 3.63 -3.13
CA THR A 120 -0.52 4.85 -3.81
C THR A 120 -0.24 6.10 -2.97
N LYS A 121 -0.30 7.30 -3.58
CA LYS A 121 -0.19 8.57 -2.85
C LYS A 121 -1.19 8.64 -1.69
N ARG A 122 -2.43 8.16 -1.92
CA ARG A 122 -3.50 8.15 -0.92
C ARG A 122 -3.14 7.27 0.29
N ASP A 123 -2.54 6.11 0.05
CA ASP A 123 -2.12 5.20 1.13
C ASP A 123 -1.04 5.85 2.00
N LEU A 124 -0.06 6.53 1.40
CA LEU A 124 0.96 7.26 2.15
C LEU A 124 0.37 8.40 2.99
N ILE A 125 -0.53 9.19 2.42
CA ILE A 125 -1.20 10.29 3.15
C ILE A 125 -1.98 9.72 4.34
N TRP A 126 -2.71 8.62 4.12
CA TRP A 126 -3.43 7.92 5.18
C TRP A 126 -2.49 7.41 6.28
N MET A 127 -1.41 6.72 5.92
CA MET A 127 -0.40 6.23 6.86
C MET A 127 0.25 7.36 7.67
N LYS A 128 0.60 8.48 7.02
CA LYS A 128 1.14 9.68 7.69
C LYS A 128 0.11 10.31 8.62
N SER A 129 -1.17 10.30 8.26
CA SER A 129 -2.26 10.76 9.13
C SER A 129 -2.39 9.88 10.38
N LEU A 130 -2.37 8.55 10.23
CA LEU A 130 -2.38 7.61 11.34
C LEU A 130 -1.21 7.88 12.29
N LYS A 131 0.02 8.00 11.76
CA LYS A 131 1.22 8.25 12.56
C LYS A 131 1.15 9.54 13.40
N ARG A 132 0.54 10.60 12.86
CA ARG A 132 0.34 11.87 13.60
C ARG A 132 -0.69 11.72 14.72
N ASN A 133 -1.75 10.96 14.48
CA ASN A 133 -2.79 10.69 15.46
C ASN A 133 -2.36 9.65 16.52
N THR A 134 -1.32 8.86 16.23
CA THR A 134 -0.82 7.80 17.12
C THR A 134 0.16 8.30 18.19
N THR A 135 0.29 9.60 18.45
CA THR A 135 1.02 10.13 19.62
C THR A 135 0.43 9.67 20.96
N LYS A 136 -0.70 8.95 20.96
CA LYS A 136 -1.28 8.24 22.11
C LYS A 136 -0.99 6.73 22.19
N PHE A 137 -0.24 6.13 21.26
CA PHE A 137 0.13 4.72 21.39
C PHE A 137 1.38 4.62 22.27
N HIS A 138 1.23 3.93 23.40
CA HIS A 138 2.33 3.65 24.31
C HIS A 138 3.47 2.96 23.54
N PRO A 139 4.70 3.51 23.57
CA PRO A 139 5.86 2.81 23.02
C PRO A 139 6.02 1.46 23.72
N MET A 140 6.50 0.45 22.99
CA MET A 140 6.96 -0.81 23.59
C MET A 140 8.09 -0.48 24.58
N ASP A 141 7.77 -0.47 25.88
CA ASP A 141 8.76 -0.62 26.93
C ASP A 141 8.67 -2.05 27.49
N GLY A 142 9.71 -2.51 28.20
CA GLY A 142 9.76 -3.85 28.77
C GLY A 142 8.69 -4.13 29.83
N ASN A 143 7.87 -3.13 30.20
CA ASN A 143 6.91 -3.19 31.29
C ASN A 143 5.44 -3.13 30.82
N THR A 144 5.17 -2.89 29.54
CA THR A 144 3.80 -2.68 29.05
C THR A 144 3.49 -3.54 27.83
N LEU A 145 2.50 -4.44 27.95
CA LEU A 145 1.99 -5.21 26.80
C LEU A 145 1.37 -4.24 25.77
N GLY A 146 1.98 -4.13 24.60
CA GLY A 146 1.39 -3.41 23.47
C GLY A 146 0.15 -4.14 22.94
N TYR A 147 -0.97 -3.42 22.80
CA TYR A 147 -2.16 -3.92 22.08
C TYR A 147 -1.97 -3.77 20.57
N HIS A 148 -1.87 -4.88 19.86
CA HIS A 148 -1.92 -4.89 18.39
C HIS A 148 -3.37 -5.09 17.92
N VAL A 149 -3.97 -4.07 17.29
CA VAL A 149 -5.19 -4.26 16.51
C VAL A 149 -4.79 -4.77 15.13
N GLY A 150 -4.73 -6.09 14.97
CA GLY A 150 -4.71 -6.71 13.66
C GLY A 150 -6.08 -6.52 13.01
N HIS A 151 -6.17 -5.73 11.95
CA HIS A 151 -7.38 -5.69 11.13
C HIS A 151 -7.42 -6.98 10.31
N LEU A 152 -8.08 -8.00 10.84
CA LEU A 152 -8.46 -9.18 10.06
C LEU A 152 -9.48 -8.71 9.03
N PHE A 153 -9.07 -8.66 7.76
CA PHE A 153 -10.02 -8.61 6.66
C PHE A 153 -10.85 -9.90 6.73
N HIS A 154 -12.07 -9.78 7.27
CA HIS A 154 -13.07 -10.83 7.17
C HIS A 154 -13.46 -10.96 5.71
N GLN A 155 -12.93 -11.99 5.04
CA GLN A 155 -13.52 -12.47 3.79
C GLN A 155 -14.65 -13.42 4.20
N ASN A 156 -15.89 -12.92 4.15
CA ASN A 156 -17.07 -13.76 4.31
C ASN A 156 -17.24 -14.67 3.08
N PRO A 157 -17.84 -15.85 3.27
CA PRO A 157 -17.86 -16.97 2.33
C PRO A 157 -18.63 -16.71 1.04
#